data_AF-A0A6L3N649-F1
#
_entry.id   AF-A0A6L3N649-F1
#
_cell.length_a   1.000
_cell.length_b   1.000
_cell.length_c   1.000
_cell.angle_alpha   90.00
_cell.angle_beta   90.00
_cell.angle_gamma   90.00
#
_symmetry.space_group_name_H-M   'P 1'
#
loop_
_entity.id
_entity.type
_entity.pdbx_description
1 polymer ?
#
loop_
_entity_poly.entity_id
_entity_poly.type
_entity_poly.pdbx_seq_one_letter_code
_entity_poly.pdbx_strand_id
1 'polypeptide(L)' 'MPMSVSVAVPRVDTDAIHAVDAALKSRRAIRAFLPTPVPRDTLEAILEAASRAPSGTNIQPWRVYVATGATYT' A
#
# COMPACT_ATOMS: atom_id res chain seq x y z
N MET A 1 -21.79 7.00 -38.16
CA MET A 1 -20.43 6.42 -38.05
C MET A 1 -20.07 6.36 -36.57
N PRO A 2 -20.06 5.20 -35.90
CA PRO A 2 -19.62 5.14 -34.51
C PRO A 2 -18.10 5.25 -34.46
N MET A 3 -17.58 6.27 -33.77
CA MET A 3 -16.15 6.38 -33.48
C MET A 3 -15.76 5.29 -32.47
N SER A 4 -15.00 4.30 -32.93
CA SER A 4 -14.43 3.28 -32.08
C SER A 4 -13.27 3.87 -31.29
N VAL A 5 -13.48 4.15 -30.00
CA VAL A 5 -12.39 4.58 -29.10
C VAL A 5 -11.60 3.35 -28.69
N SER A 6 -10.41 3.18 -29.26
CA SER A 6 -9.46 2.15 -28.83
C SER A 6 -8.78 2.61 -27.53
N VAL A 7 -9.32 2.20 -26.38
CA VAL A 7 -8.61 2.37 -25.10
C VAL A 7 -7.39 1.45 -25.12
N ALA A 8 -6.19 2.04 -25.11
CA ALA A 8 -4.96 1.29 -24.91
C ALA A 8 -4.96 0.73 -23.48
N VAL A 9 -5.27 -0.55 -23.33
CA VAL A 9 -5.12 -1.26 -22.06
C VAL A 9 -3.61 -1.27 -21.75
N PRO A 10 -3.16 -0.74 -20.60
CA PRO A 10 -1.77 -0.84 -20.22
C PRO A 10 -1.41 -2.33 -20.15
N ARG A 11 -0.36 -2.74 -20.87
CA ARG A 11 0.19 -4.09 -20.71
C ARG A 11 0.86 -4.12 -19.34
N VAL A 12 0.12 -4.57 -18.33
CA VAL A 12 0.70 -4.87 -17.02
C VAL A 12 1.61 -6.08 -17.21
N ASP A 13 2.84 -5.96 -16.75
CA ASP A 13 3.81 -7.04 -16.79
C ASP A 13 3.33 -8.25 -15.96
N THR A 14 3.65 -9.46 -16.42
CA THR A 14 3.19 -10.70 -15.78
C THR A 14 3.81 -10.87 -14.39
N ASP A 15 5.06 -10.45 -14.21
CA ASP A 15 5.72 -10.53 -12.91
C ASP A 15 5.09 -9.56 -11.92
N ALA A 16 4.69 -8.37 -12.38
CA ALA A 16 3.94 -7.41 -11.57
C ALA A 16 2.59 -7.98 -11.10
N ILE A 17 1.87 -8.69 -11.97
CA ILE A 17 0.61 -9.37 -11.60
C ILE A 17 0.87 -10.43 -10.53
N HIS A 18 1.88 -11.28 -10.72
CA HIS A 18 2.24 -12.33 -9.76
C HIS A 18 2.69 -11.75 -8.41
N ALA A 19 3.46 -10.67 -8.40
CA ALA A 19 3.92 -10.01 -7.18
C ALA A 19 2.75 -9.46 -6.35
N VAL A 20 1.79 -8.81 -7.00
CA VAL A 20 0.57 -8.30 -6.33
C VAL A 20 -0.27 -9.46 -5.78
N ASP A 21 -0.51 -10.49 -6.58
CA ASP A 21 -1.28 -11.67 -6.16
C ASP A 21 -0.63 -12.38 -4.95
N ALA A 22 0.69 -12.55 -4.97
CA ALA A 22 1.44 -13.13 -3.86
C ALA A 22 1.35 -12.27 -2.58
N ALA A 23 1.46 -10.95 -2.69
CA ALA A 23 1.31 -10.04 -1.56
C ALA A 23 -0.10 -10.12 -0.94
N LEU A 24 -1.14 -10.15 -1.78
CA LEU A 24 -2.53 -10.26 -1.33
C LEU A 24 -2.82 -11.60 -0.62
N LYS A 25 -2.36 -12.72 -1.20
CA LYS A 25 -2.58 -14.07 -0.65
C LYS A 25 -1.76 -14.36 0.61
N SER A 26 -0.56 -13.78 0.73
CA SER A 26 0.32 -13.99 1.88
C SER A 26 -0.06 -13.17 3.11
N ARG A 27 -0.78 -12.05 2.93
CA ARG A 27 -1.19 -11.15 4.03
C ARG A 27 -2.08 -11.87 5.06
N ARG A 28 -1.67 -11.82 6.32
CA ARG A 28 -2.38 -12.42 7.46
C ARG A 28 -2.54 -11.42 8.60
N ALA A 29 -3.53 -11.63 9.46
CA ALA A 29 -3.68 -10.89 10.72
C ALA A 29 -2.74 -11.50 11.77
N ILE A 30 -1.51 -10.97 11.86
CA ILE A 30 -0.49 -11.38 12.82
C ILE A 30 -0.76 -10.72 14.19
N ARG A 31 -0.62 -11.48 15.28
CA ARG A 31 -0.93 -11.04 16.66
C ARG A 31 0.25 -11.17 17.64
N ALA A 32 1.43 -11.55 17.14
CA ALA A 32 2.67 -11.60 17.90
C ALA A 32 3.81 -11.18 16.97
N PHE A 33 4.65 -10.24 17.43
CA PHE A 33 5.74 -9.65 16.66
C PHE A 33 7.04 -9.77 17.44
N LEU A 34 8.16 -9.78 16.73
CA LEU A 34 9.48 -9.70 17.35
C LEU A 34 9.68 -8.31 17.99
N PRO A 35 10.55 -8.20 19.01
CA PRO A 35 10.90 -6.91 19.61
C PRO A 35 11.76 -6.03 18.67
N THR A 36 12.17 -6.55 17.51
CA THR A 36 12.99 -5.83 16.53
C THR A 36 12.20 -4.68 15.91
N PRO A 37 12.66 -3.42 16.03
CA PRO A 37 11.98 -2.30 15.41
C PRO A 37 12.13 -2.32 13.89
N VAL A 38 11.12 -1.79 13.19
CA VAL A 38 11.18 -1.58 11.74
C VAL A 38 12.01 -0.32 11.45
N PRO A 39 12.95 -0.36 10.49
CA PRO A 39 13.67 0.83 10.03
C PRO A 39 12.74 1.97 9.58
N ARG A 40 13.13 3.22 9.84
CA ARG A 40 12.29 4.40 9.57
C ARG A 40 11.99 4.59 8.08
N ASP A 41 12.98 4.40 7.23
CA ASP A 41 12.85 4.45 5.77
C ASP A 41 11.80 3.45 5.24
N THR A 42 11.77 2.26 5.82
CA THR A 42 10.78 1.23 5.49
C THR A 42 9.38 1.66 5.88
N LEU A 43 9.21 2.26 7.07
CA LEU A 43 7.91 2.81 7.49
C LEU A 43 7.44 3.92 6.54
N GLU A 44 8.33 4.83 6.16
CA GLU A 44 8.02 5.94 5.25
C GLU A 44 7.62 5.43 3.87
N ALA A 45 8.33 4.43 3.32
CA ALA A 45 7.98 3.81 2.04
C ALA A 45 6.60 3.12 2.08
N ILE A 46 6.25 2.45 3.19
CA ILE A 46 4.92 1.84 3.37
C ILE A 46 3.83 2.91 3.39
N LEU A 47 4.05 4.01 4.11
CA LEU A 47 3.09 5.11 4.19
C LEU A 47 2.92 5.84 2.86
N GLU A 48 4.01 6.03 2.12
CA GLU A 48 3.96 6.58 0.76
C GLU A 48 3.10 5.71 -0.15
N ALA A 49 3.32 4.39 -0.13
CA ALA A 49 2.50 3.44 -0.90
C ALA A 49 1.02 3.49 -0.46
N ALA A 50 0.75 3.51 0.85
CA ALA A 50 -0.61 3.55 1.39
C ALA A 50 -1.36 4.85 1.04
N SER A 51 -0.64 5.98 0.93
CA SER A 51 -1.22 7.28 0.57
C SER A 51 -1.87 7.31 -0.82
N ARG A 52 -1.55 6.33 -1.68
CA ARG A 52 -2.11 6.21 -3.03
C ARG A 52 -3.52 5.62 -3.06
N ALA A 53 -4.08 5.24 -1.92
CA ALA A 53 -5.47 4.79 -1.85
C ALA A 53 -6.41 5.86 -2.41
N PRO A 54 -7.41 5.51 -3.25
CA PRO A 54 -8.37 6.50 -3.74
C PRO A 54 -9.26 7.01 -2.60
N SER A 55 -9.75 8.23 -2.72
CA SER A 55 -10.76 8.82 -1.82
C SER A 55 -11.80 9.60 -2.60
N GLY A 56 -13.00 9.77 -2.02
CA GLY A 56 -14.05 10.59 -2.60
C GLY A 56 -13.54 12.00 -2.90
N THR A 57 -13.73 12.45 -4.14
CA THR A 57 -13.19 13.74 -4.66
C THR A 57 -11.70 13.95 -4.36
N ASN A 58 -10.94 12.88 -4.17
CA ASN A 58 -9.53 12.86 -3.77
C ASN A 58 -9.18 13.72 -2.55
N ILE A 59 -10.08 13.84 -1.56
CA ILE A 59 -9.86 14.69 -0.37
C ILE A 59 -8.80 14.13 0.59
N GLN A 60 -8.45 12.85 0.46
CA GLN A 60 -7.44 12.17 1.27
C GLN A 60 -7.66 12.41 2.78
N PRO A 61 -8.81 12.00 3.33
CA PRO A 61 -9.24 12.44 4.65
C PRO A 61 -8.46 11.80 5.81
N TRP A 62 -7.57 10.84 5.50
CA TRP A 62 -6.82 10.10 6.50
C TRP A 62 -5.81 10.98 7.22
N ARG A 63 -5.79 10.85 8.55
CA ARG A 63 -4.69 11.31 9.40
C ARG A 63 -4.00 10.09 9.97
N VAL A 64 -2.76 9.87 9.55
CA VAL A 64 -1.99 8.70 9.96
C VAL A 64 -1.02 9.10 11.06
N TYR A 65 -1.04 8.35 12.16
CA TYR A 65 -0.15 8.52 13.30
C TYR A 65 0.65 7.24 13.49
N VAL A 66 1.96 7.37 13.65
CA VAL A 66 2.87 6.26 13.89
C VAL A 66 3.40 6.37 15.32
N ALA A 67 3.14 5.35 16.14
CA ALA A 67 3.66 5.25 17.49
C ALA A 67 4.85 4.28 17.52
N THR A 68 6.01 4.74 18.01
CA THR A 68 7.25 3.96 18.10
C THR A 68 7.98 4.28 19.40
N GLY A 69 8.81 3.35 19.87
CA GLY A 69 9.70 3.58 21.01
C GLY A 69 9.05 3.31 22.37
N ALA A 70 9.66 3.84 23.42
CA ALA A 70 9.22 3.65 24.80
C ALA A 70 8.01 4.53 25.13
N THR A 71 7.12 4.01 25.97
CA THR A 71 6.11 4.82 26.65
C THR A 71 6.72 5.44 27.90
N TYR A 72 6.18 6.57 28.34
CA TYR A 72 6.54 7.18 29.62
C TYR A 72 6.37 6.15 30.76
N THR A 73 7.33 6.13 31.69
CA THR A 73 7.25 5.35 32.94
C THR A 73 6.41 6.08 33.97
#